data_AF-S7Q3A0-F1
#
_entry.id   AF-S7Q3A0-F1
#
_cell.length_a   1.000
_cell.length_b   1.000
_cell.length_c   1.000
_cell.angle_alpha   90.00
_cell.angle_beta   90.00
_cell.angle_gamma   90.00
#
_symmetry.space_group_name_H-M   'P 1'
#
loop_
_entity.id
_entity.type
_entity.pdbx_description
1 polymer ?
#
loop_
_entity_poly.entity_id
_entity_poly.type
_entity_poly.pdbx_seq_one_letter_code
_entity_poly.pdbx_strand_id
1 'polypeptide(L)'
;MVVEVLFVMVKVLVAVVVMVELLLMVMVVELVLVIVELVVVVEVLVVVVLVVEFLVAVVVVEVVLVIVELVVEVLFMVVELVLFVVVELVLVVEIWVSHHRKRIRLLETHPLYICKCLKCADAPCQKSCPTNLDIKSFITSIANKNYYGAAKTIFSDNPLGLTCGMVCPTSDLCVGGCNLCATEEGPINIGGLQQFATEVFKAMNIPQIRDPSLPPPEEMPEAYSAKIALLGAGPASISCASFLARLGYSDITIFEKQEYVGGLSTSEIPQFRLPYDVVNFEVELMKDLGVKIVCGRSLSVNDMTLHTLKAEGYQAAFIGIGLPEPNLDPIFQGLTQDQGFYTSKDFLPLVAKGSKAGKTQRLPFLTWSGGLHVGIKSRLRGCCASGSFMTLT
;
A
#
# COMPACT_ATOMS: atom_id res chain seq x y z
N MET A 1 -8.02 -122.68 -30.16
CA MET A 1 -7.30 -123.35 -31.26
C MET A 1 -6.51 -122.24 -31.97
N VAL A 2 -6.32 -122.22 -33.29
CA VAL A 2 -5.63 -121.12 -33.98
C VAL A 2 -6.47 -119.97 -34.61
N VAL A 3 -7.73 -119.98 -35.10
CA VAL A 3 -8.89 -120.90 -35.17
C VAL A 3 -9.58 -121.19 -33.82
N GLU A 4 -10.92 -121.21 -33.78
CA GLU A 4 -11.80 -121.73 -32.71
C GLU A 4 -11.59 -121.37 -31.22
N VAL A 5 -10.54 -120.67 -30.84
CA VAL A 5 -10.39 -119.82 -29.64
C VAL A 5 -9.53 -118.61 -30.08
N LEU A 6 -9.47 -118.24 -31.37
CA LEU A 6 -10.43 -117.47 -32.19
C LEU A 6 -11.95 -117.57 -31.98
N PHE A 7 -12.66 -118.70 -32.13
CA PHE A 7 -14.15 -118.72 -32.02
C PHE A 7 -14.68 -118.77 -30.57
N VAL A 8 -13.92 -119.37 -29.66
CA VAL A 8 -13.97 -119.10 -28.22
C VAL A 8 -13.00 -117.95 -27.87
N MET A 9 -12.54 -117.18 -28.86
CA MET A 9 -12.39 -115.72 -28.71
C MET A 9 -13.68 -115.00 -29.17
N VAL A 10 -14.48 -115.46 -30.13
CA VAL A 10 -15.92 -115.06 -30.19
C VAL A 10 -16.72 -115.51 -28.93
N LYS A 11 -16.02 -115.98 -27.88
CA LYS A 11 -16.43 -115.98 -26.47
C LYS A 11 -15.40 -115.36 -25.49
N VAL A 12 -14.08 -115.56 -25.62
CA VAL A 12 -13.06 -114.84 -24.79
C VAL A 12 -12.86 -113.38 -25.24
N LEU A 13 -12.82 -113.02 -26.53
CA LEU A 13 -13.26 -111.68 -26.98
C LEU A 13 -14.65 -111.43 -26.42
N VAL A 14 -15.78 -112.01 -26.85
CA VAL A 14 -17.11 -111.44 -26.46
C VAL A 14 -17.27 -111.19 -24.94
N ALA A 15 -16.75 -112.06 -24.06
CA ALA A 15 -16.67 -111.81 -22.63
C ALA A 15 -15.63 -110.73 -22.24
N VAL A 16 -14.40 -110.77 -22.73
CA VAL A 16 -13.39 -109.71 -22.49
C VAL A 16 -13.75 -108.40 -23.21
N VAL A 17 -14.55 -108.41 -24.26
CA VAL A 17 -15.01 -107.26 -25.06
C VAL A 17 -16.17 -106.60 -24.37
N VAL A 18 -17.15 -107.33 -23.84
CA VAL A 18 -18.16 -106.72 -22.95
C VAL A 18 -17.50 -106.27 -21.62
N MET A 19 -16.52 -107.01 -21.10
CA MET A 19 -15.73 -106.57 -19.94
C MET A 19 -14.85 -105.35 -20.26
N VAL A 20 -14.32 -105.24 -21.48
CA VAL A 20 -13.53 -104.08 -21.96
C VAL A 20 -14.45 -102.93 -22.38
N GLU A 21 -15.68 -103.15 -22.81
CA GLU A 21 -16.70 -102.12 -22.99
C GLU A 21 -17.12 -101.56 -21.64
N LEU A 22 -17.26 -102.39 -20.61
CA LEU A 22 -17.45 -101.97 -19.22
C LEU A 22 -16.22 -101.24 -18.67
N LEU A 23 -15.00 -101.77 -18.84
CA LEU A 23 -13.78 -101.06 -18.44
C LEU A 23 -13.58 -99.76 -19.24
N LEU A 24 -13.92 -99.71 -20.53
CA LEU A 24 -13.85 -98.50 -21.34
C LEU A 24 -14.92 -97.50 -20.91
N MET A 25 -16.14 -97.93 -20.58
CA MET A 25 -17.15 -97.03 -20.00
C MET A 25 -16.69 -96.47 -18.65
N VAL A 26 -16.12 -97.29 -17.76
CA VAL A 26 -15.55 -96.83 -16.49
C VAL A 26 -14.39 -95.88 -16.74
N MET A 27 -13.41 -96.25 -17.57
CA MET A 27 -12.26 -95.39 -17.91
C MET A 27 -12.66 -94.10 -18.62
N VAL A 28 -13.70 -94.10 -19.45
CA VAL A 28 -14.22 -92.89 -20.11
C VAL A 28 -14.97 -92.01 -19.11
N VAL A 29 -15.72 -92.60 -18.17
CA VAL A 29 -16.36 -91.83 -17.08
C VAL A 29 -15.31 -91.26 -16.12
N GLU A 30 -14.28 -92.02 -15.74
CA GLU A 30 -13.14 -91.53 -14.96
C GLU A 30 -12.37 -90.43 -15.71
N LEU A 31 -12.09 -90.61 -17.01
CA LEU A 31 -11.42 -89.60 -17.83
C LEU A 31 -12.27 -88.33 -17.98
N VAL A 32 -13.59 -88.45 -18.13
CA VAL A 32 -14.50 -87.29 -18.17
C VAL A 32 -14.56 -86.60 -16.81
N LEU A 33 -14.58 -87.33 -15.70
CA LEU A 33 -14.50 -86.75 -14.35
C LEU A 33 -13.18 -85.99 -14.14
N VAL A 34 -12.05 -86.59 -14.51
CA VAL A 34 -10.72 -85.95 -14.45
C VAL A 34 -10.65 -84.71 -15.35
N ILE A 35 -11.27 -84.73 -16.53
CA ILE A 35 -11.37 -83.55 -17.40
C ILE A 35 -12.24 -82.45 -16.77
N VAL A 36 -13.37 -82.81 -16.12
CA VAL A 36 -14.22 -81.84 -15.42
C VAL A 36 -13.50 -81.23 -14.21
N GLU A 37 -12.77 -82.03 -13.42
CA GLU A 37 -11.93 -81.51 -12.33
C GLU A 37 -10.83 -80.58 -12.86
N LEU A 38 -10.16 -80.93 -13.97
CA LEU A 38 -9.18 -80.07 -14.63
C LEU A 38 -9.78 -78.75 -15.13
N VAL A 39 -10.99 -78.77 -15.70
CA VAL A 39 -11.69 -77.54 -16.13
C VAL A 39 -12.01 -76.65 -14.92
N VAL A 40 -12.53 -77.22 -13.83
CA VAL A 40 -12.80 -76.47 -12.59
C VAL A 40 -11.51 -75.89 -11.99
N VAL A 41 -10.41 -76.63 -11.99
CA VAL A 41 -9.10 -76.13 -11.55
C VAL A 41 -8.62 -74.97 -12.44
N VAL A 42 -8.80 -75.04 -13.76
CA VAL A 42 -8.45 -73.95 -14.68
C VAL A 42 -9.33 -72.72 -14.47
N GLU A 43 -10.64 -72.87 -14.29
CA GLU A 43 -11.55 -71.75 -14.00
C GLU A 43 -11.18 -71.06 -12.68
N VAL A 44 -10.92 -71.84 -11.62
CA VAL A 44 -10.43 -71.30 -10.33
C VAL A 44 -9.09 -70.58 -10.50
N LEU A 45 -8.16 -71.11 -11.31
CA LEU A 45 -6.88 -70.46 -11.57
C LEU A 45 -7.04 -69.12 -12.30
N VAL A 46 -7.95 -69.05 -13.29
CA VAL A 46 -8.29 -67.80 -14.00
C VAL A 46 -8.89 -66.77 -13.05
N VAL A 47 -9.82 -67.18 -12.16
CA VAL A 47 -10.38 -66.28 -11.14
C VAL A 47 -9.29 -65.78 -10.18
N VAL A 48 -8.36 -66.63 -9.74
CA VAL A 48 -7.23 -66.22 -8.89
C VAL A 48 -6.32 -65.22 -9.61
N VAL A 49 -6.00 -65.42 -10.89
CA VAL A 49 -5.20 -64.47 -11.68
C VAL A 49 -5.91 -63.11 -11.77
N LEU A 50 -7.21 -63.09 -12.12
CA LEU A 50 -7.99 -61.85 -12.20
C LEU A 50 -8.09 -61.10 -10.86
N VAL A 51 -8.20 -61.83 -9.74
CA VAL A 51 -8.19 -61.23 -8.38
C VAL A 51 -6.81 -60.66 -8.04
N VAL A 52 -5.71 -61.32 -8.43
CA VAL A 52 -4.35 -60.80 -8.23
C VAL A 52 -4.10 -59.56 -9.10
N GLU A 53 -4.51 -59.56 -10.38
CA GLU A 53 -4.41 -58.38 -11.24
C GLU A 53 -5.22 -57.20 -10.69
N PHE A 54 -6.43 -57.44 -10.19
CA PHE A 54 -7.26 -56.42 -9.55
C PHE A 54 -6.61 -55.86 -8.27
N LEU A 55 -6.07 -56.72 -7.40
CA LEU A 55 -5.36 -56.28 -6.18
C LEU A 55 -4.11 -55.46 -6.52
N VAL A 56 -3.33 -55.86 -7.53
CA VAL A 56 -2.18 -55.09 -8.02
C VAL A 56 -2.63 -53.73 -8.56
N ALA A 57 -3.73 -53.68 -9.31
CA ALA A 57 -4.28 -52.42 -9.82
C ALA A 57 -4.73 -51.47 -8.69
N VAL A 58 -5.38 -51.99 -7.64
CA VAL A 58 -5.78 -51.20 -6.45
C VAL A 58 -4.55 -50.64 -5.74
N VAL A 59 -3.54 -51.47 -5.45
CA VAL A 59 -2.30 -51.02 -4.77
C VAL A 59 -1.55 -49.98 -5.62
N VAL A 60 -1.52 -50.13 -6.95
CA VAL A 60 -0.93 -49.12 -7.85
C VAL A 60 -1.70 -47.81 -7.80
N VAL A 61 -3.03 -47.83 -7.73
CA VAL A 61 -3.86 -46.60 -7.61
C VAL A 61 -3.65 -45.92 -6.25
N GLU A 62 -3.59 -46.67 -5.15
CA GLU A 62 -3.29 -46.11 -3.81
C GLU A 62 -1.89 -45.49 -3.76
N VAL A 63 -0.86 -46.17 -4.29
CA VAL A 63 0.50 -45.64 -4.36
C VAL A 63 0.58 -44.39 -5.26
N VAL A 64 -0.14 -44.36 -6.38
CA VAL A 64 -0.21 -43.17 -7.25
C VAL A 64 -0.92 -42.01 -6.54
N LEU A 65 -1.99 -42.26 -5.79
CA LEU A 65 -2.67 -41.22 -5.00
C LEU A 65 -1.73 -40.62 -3.94
N VAL A 66 -1.05 -41.44 -3.16
CA VAL A 66 -0.07 -40.97 -2.16
C VAL A 66 1.08 -40.19 -2.81
N ILE A 67 1.57 -40.62 -3.98
CA ILE A 67 2.58 -39.86 -4.74
C ILE A 67 2.03 -38.51 -5.22
N VAL A 68 0.77 -38.46 -5.68
CA VAL A 68 0.14 -37.20 -6.11
C VAL A 68 -0.06 -36.24 -4.94
N GLU A 69 -0.49 -36.71 -3.77
CA GLU A 69 -0.58 -35.90 -2.55
C GLU A 69 0.80 -35.34 -2.14
N LEU A 70 1.84 -36.19 -2.11
CA LEU A 70 3.21 -35.76 -1.79
C LEU A 70 3.75 -34.72 -2.80
N VAL A 71 3.44 -34.89 -4.08
CA VAL A 71 3.82 -33.93 -5.14
C VAL A 71 3.08 -32.62 -4.99
N VAL A 72 1.81 -32.63 -4.57
CA VAL A 72 1.04 -31.41 -4.30
C VAL A 72 1.56 -30.67 -3.07
N GLU A 73 1.89 -31.36 -1.98
CA GLU A 73 2.52 -30.75 -0.78
C GLU A 73 3.88 -30.12 -1.11
N VAL A 74 4.75 -30.85 -1.83
CA VAL A 74 6.06 -30.34 -2.25
C VAL A 74 5.91 -29.16 -3.21
N LEU A 75 4.95 -29.20 -4.14
CA LEU A 75 4.68 -28.09 -5.05
C LEU A 75 4.16 -26.86 -4.28
N PHE A 76 3.32 -27.06 -3.26
CA PHE A 76 2.82 -25.97 -2.40
C PHE A 76 3.97 -25.32 -1.61
N MET A 77 4.85 -26.12 -0.97
CA MET A 77 6.06 -25.60 -0.31
C MET A 77 6.98 -24.82 -1.27
N VAL A 78 7.17 -25.31 -2.51
CA VAL A 78 7.97 -24.61 -3.52
C VAL A 78 7.30 -23.30 -3.93
N VAL A 79 5.97 -23.27 -4.08
CA VAL A 79 5.22 -22.04 -4.37
C VAL A 79 5.34 -21.03 -3.23
N GLU A 80 5.18 -21.44 -1.96
CA GLU A 80 5.37 -20.55 -0.80
C GLU A 80 6.80 -20.01 -0.71
N LEU A 81 7.81 -20.85 -0.93
CA LEU A 81 9.22 -20.45 -0.91
C LEU A 81 9.53 -19.46 -2.05
N VAL A 82 9.00 -19.69 -3.25
CA VAL A 82 9.12 -18.75 -4.38
C VAL A 82 8.38 -17.44 -4.07
N LEU A 83 7.19 -17.50 -3.45
CA LEU A 83 6.45 -16.30 -3.04
C LEU A 83 7.26 -15.48 -2.01
N PHE A 84 7.87 -16.14 -1.03
CA PHE A 84 8.71 -15.49 -0.02
C PHE A 84 9.92 -14.81 -0.64
N VAL A 85 10.66 -15.51 -1.52
CA VAL A 85 11.81 -14.95 -2.24
C VAL A 85 11.40 -13.80 -3.17
N VAL A 86 10.24 -13.89 -3.83
CA VAL A 86 9.68 -12.79 -4.64
C VAL A 86 9.29 -11.59 -3.77
N VAL A 87 8.70 -11.80 -2.60
CA VAL A 87 8.34 -10.71 -1.66
C VAL A 87 9.60 -10.03 -1.09
N GLU A 88 10.64 -10.78 -0.71
CA GLU A 88 11.91 -10.17 -0.30
C GLU A 88 12.60 -9.45 -1.46
N LEU A 89 12.60 -10.00 -2.68
CA LEU A 89 13.11 -9.30 -3.87
C LEU A 89 12.33 -8.02 -4.16
N VAL A 90 11.01 -8.03 -4.05
CA VAL A 90 10.17 -6.82 -4.20
C VAL A 90 10.50 -5.80 -3.11
N LEU A 91 10.65 -6.20 -1.85
CA LEU A 91 11.08 -5.30 -0.76
C LEU A 91 12.48 -4.71 -1.00
N VAL A 92 13.45 -5.53 -1.42
CA VAL A 92 14.81 -5.07 -1.75
C VAL A 92 14.78 -4.11 -2.95
N VAL A 93 13.97 -4.40 -3.97
CA VAL A 93 13.77 -3.51 -5.13
C VAL A 93 13.05 -2.22 -4.73
N GLU A 94 12.03 -2.24 -3.87
CA GLU A 94 11.38 -1.03 -3.37
C GLU A 94 12.32 -0.17 -2.52
N ILE A 95 13.12 -0.78 -1.64
CA ILE A 95 14.14 -0.09 -0.84
C ILE A 95 15.21 0.52 -1.75
N TRP A 96 15.69 -0.22 -2.75
CA TRP A 96 16.66 0.24 -3.74
C TRP A 96 16.09 1.39 -4.60
N VAL A 97 14.88 1.22 -5.14
CA VAL A 97 14.13 2.25 -5.89
C VAL A 97 13.84 3.47 -5.03
N SER A 98 13.56 3.33 -3.74
CA SER A 98 13.36 4.44 -2.80
C SER A 98 14.66 5.21 -2.56
N HIS A 99 15.75 4.50 -2.26
CA HIS A 99 17.07 5.07 -2.06
C HIS A 99 17.60 5.74 -3.33
N HIS A 100 17.35 5.17 -4.52
CA HIS A 100 17.76 5.72 -5.80
C HIS A 100 16.78 6.76 -6.36
N ARG A 101 15.50 6.81 -5.95
CA ARG A 101 14.57 7.90 -6.34
C ARG A 101 15.06 9.28 -5.90
N LYS A 102 15.73 9.37 -4.73
CA LYS A 102 16.42 10.59 -4.29
C LYS A 102 17.52 11.03 -5.28
N ARG A 103 18.22 10.07 -5.89
CA ARG A 103 19.22 10.32 -6.95
C ARG A 103 18.59 10.64 -8.31
N ILE A 104 17.41 10.10 -8.62
CA ILE A 104 16.73 10.26 -9.91
C ILE A 104 15.97 11.59 -10.00
N ARG A 105 15.32 12.09 -8.93
CA ARG A 105 14.74 13.47 -8.95
C ARG A 105 15.83 14.56 -9.13
N LEU A 106 17.06 14.27 -8.73
CA LEU A 106 18.24 15.11 -8.99
C LEU A 106 18.74 15.08 -10.45
N LEU A 107 18.24 14.15 -11.28
CA LEU A 107 18.52 14.12 -12.73
C LEU A 107 17.48 14.91 -13.51
N GLU A 108 16.20 14.89 -13.13
CA GLU A 108 15.17 15.78 -13.70
C GLU A 108 15.47 17.28 -13.43
N THR A 109 16.30 17.57 -12.42
CA THR A 109 16.83 18.92 -12.14
C THR A 109 18.21 19.17 -12.76
N HIS A 110 18.53 18.51 -13.89
CA HIS A 110 19.67 18.89 -14.74
C HIS A 110 19.69 20.41 -15.01
N PRO A 111 20.88 21.05 -15.09
CA PRO A 111 21.00 22.51 -15.20
C PRO A 111 20.33 23.09 -16.45
N LEU A 112 20.20 22.30 -17.52
CA LEU A 112 19.44 22.66 -18.73
C LEU A 112 17.98 23.01 -18.42
N TYR A 113 17.31 22.23 -17.56
CA TYR A 113 15.90 22.44 -17.22
C TYR A 113 15.68 23.71 -16.36
N ILE A 114 16.63 24.00 -15.48
CA ILE A 114 16.60 25.21 -14.63
C ILE A 114 16.80 26.47 -15.49
N CYS A 115 17.69 26.42 -16.48
CA CYS A 115 17.95 27.53 -17.40
C CYS A 115 16.74 27.90 -18.28
N LYS A 116 15.90 26.93 -18.64
CA LYS A 116 14.71 27.09 -19.51
C LYS A 116 13.71 28.14 -19.05
N CYS A 117 13.57 28.40 -17.75
CA CYS A 117 12.57 29.35 -17.25
C CYS A 117 12.82 30.77 -17.78
N LEU A 118 11.82 31.34 -18.46
CA LEU A 118 11.89 32.69 -19.07
C LEU A 118 11.99 33.85 -18.06
N LYS A 119 11.74 33.59 -16.76
CA LYS A 119 11.82 34.61 -15.68
C LYS A 119 10.92 35.84 -15.98
N CYS A 120 9.70 35.57 -16.45
CA CYS A 120 8.74 36.55 -16.94
C CYS A 120 8.56 37.77 -16.00
N ALA A 121 8.36 38.95 -16.59
CA ALA A 121 7.74 40.06 -15.86
C ALA A 121 6.27 39.73 -15.57
N ASP A 122 5.73 40.27 -14.48
CA ASP A 122 4.30 40.19 -14.10
C ASP A 122 3.73 38.75 -14.19
N ALA A 123 4.51 37.78 -13.69
CA ALA A 123 4.43 36.38 -14.10
C ALA A 123 3.07 35.72 -13.80
N PRO A 124 2.34 35.21 -14.80
CA PRO A 124 1.02 34.62 -14.57
C PRO A 124 1.06 33.37 -13.68
N CYS A 125 2.17 32.62 -13.67
CA CYS A 125 2.35 31.51 -12.73
C CYS A 125 2.35 31.93 -11.25
N GLN A 126 2.77 33.16 -10.93
CA GLN A 126 2.66 33.75 -9.58
C GLN A 126 1.21 34.12 -9.26
N LYS A 127 0.50 34.73 -10.20
CA LYS A 127 -0.93 35.08 -10.07
C LYS A 127 -1.82 33.84 -9.91
N SER A 128 -1.45 32.73 -10.54
CA SER A 128 -2.11 31.42 -10.37
C SER A 128 -1.61 30.62 -9.16
N CYS A 129 -0.75 31.20 -8.31
CA CYS A 129 -0.34 30.59 -7.04
C CYS A 129 -1.22 31.13 -5.89
N PRO A 130 -1.91 30.26 -5.11
CA PRO A 130 -2.76 30.71 -3.99
C PRO A 130 -2.04 31.46 -2.87
N THR A 131 -0.71 31.30 -2.76
CA THR A 131 0.15 32.04 -1.82
C THR A 131 0.95 33.15 -2.50
N ASN A 132 0.68 33.46 -3.78
CA ASN A 132 1.32 34.51 -4.58
C ASN A 132 2.86 34.45 -4.60
N LEU A 133 3.44 33.25 -4.50
CA LEU A 133 4.89 33.01 -4.48
C LEU A 133 5.63 33.70 -5.64
N ASP A 134 6.72 34.41 -5.34
CA ASP A 134 7.63 34.94 -6.37
C ASP A 134 8.46 33.82 -7.03
N ILE A 135 7.80 33.11 -7.92
CA ILE A 135 8.32 32.02 -8.76
C ILE A 135 9.45 32.54 -9.67
N LYS A 136 9.40 33.81 -10.10
CA LYS A 136 10.46 34.42 -10.91
C LYS A 136 11.76 34.49 -10.11
N SER A 137 11.71 35.05 -8.90
CA SER A 137 12.90 35.28 -8.07
C SER A 137 13.45 34.00 -7.46
N PHE A 138 12.60 33.05 -7.03
CA PHE A 138 13.12 31.78 -6.51
C PHE A 138 13.75 30.93 -7.61
N ILE A 139 13.14 30.81 -8.80
CA ILE A 139 13.76 30.05 -9.91
C ILE A 139 15.04 30.75 -10.43
N THR A 140 15.07 32.08 -10.45
CA THR A 140 16.31 32.84 -10.75
C THR A 140 17.41 32.55 -9.73
N SER A 141 17.06 32.44 -8.44
CA SER A 141 17.99 32.08 -7.38
C SER A 141 18.51 30.64 -7.53
N ILE A 142 17.65 29.67 -7.90
CA ILE A 142 18.07 28.29 -8.21
C ILE A 142 19.04 28.26 -9.40
N ALA A 143 18.74 29.00 -10.48
CA ALA A 143 19.61 29.10 -11.67
C ALA A 143 21.00 29.64 -11.32
N ASN A 144 21.07 30.61 -10.40
CA ASN A 144 22.30 31.18 -9.89
C ASN A 144 22.95 30.36 -8.74
N LYS A 145 22.48 29.12 -8.50
CA LYS A 145 22.90 28.21 -7.41
C LYS A 145 22.69 28.75 -5.99
N ASN A 146 21.94 29.83 -5.81
CA ASN A 146 21.57 30.40 -4.52
C ASN A 146 20.33 29.68 -3.95
N TYR A 147 20.51 28.42 -3.55
CA TYR A 147 19.42 27.58 -3.04
C TYR A 147 18.84 28.11 -1.72
N TYR A 148 19.68 28.71 -0.86
CA TYR A 148 19.21 29.41 0.36
C TYR A 148 18.30 30.60 0.01
N GLY A 149 18.70 31.46 -0.93
CA GLY A 149 17.87 32.59 -1.38
C GLY A 149 16.54 32.13 -1.98
N ALA A 150 16.57 31.07 -2.80
CA ALA A 150 15.35 30.47 -3.33
C ALA A 150 14.41 29.96 -2.22
N ALA A 151 14.93 29.18 -1.27
CA ALA A 151 14.16 28.67 -0.14
C ALA A 151 13.65 29.80 0.77
N LYS A 152 14.43 30.87 0.99
CA LYS A 152 14.01 32.06 1.73
C LYS A 152 12.81 32.73 1.06
N THR A 153 12.84 32.96 -0.25
CA THR A 153 11.69 33.49 -1.01
C THR A 153 10.47 32.56 -0.87
N ILE A 154 10.66 31.24 -0.99
CA ILE A 154 9.55 30.28 -0.87
C ILE A 154 8.93 30.31 0.53
N PHE A 155 9.73 30.25 1.59
CA PHE A 155 9.23 30.24 2.97
C PHE A 155 8.76 31.61 3.48
N SER A 156 9.12 32.72 2.81
CA SER A 156 8.54 34.04 3.07
C SER A 156 7.03 34.04 2.83
N ASP A 157 6.57 33.59 1.65
CA ASP A 157 5.15 33.61 1.28
C ASP A 157 4.39 32.35 1.72
N ASN A 158 5.09 31.21 1.86
CA ASN A 158 4.47 29.93 2.20
C ASN A 158 5.27 29.14 3.27
N PRO A 159 4.82 29.14 4.54
CA PRO A 159 5.44 28.36 5.61
C PRO A 159 5.49 26.83 5.39
N LEU A 160 4.65 26.28 4.48
CA LEU A 160 4.66 24.86 4.08
C LEU A 160 5.24 24.68 2.67
N GLY A 161 6.33 25.39 2.39
CA GLY A 161 6.97 25.46 1.07
C GLY A 161 7.43 24.13 0.50
N LEU A 162 7.94 23.20 1.33
CA LEU A 162 8.43 21.90 0.89
C LEU A 162 7.27 20.90 0.70
N THR A 163 6.28 20.89 1.60
CA THR A 163 5.03 20.14 1.41
C THR A 163 4.35 20.56 0.11
N CYS A 164 4.13 21.86 -0.11
CA CYS A 164 3.49 22.37 -1.32
C CYS A 164 4.28 22.03 -2.59
N GLY A 165 5.62 22.07 -2.56
CA GLY A 165 6.46 21.65 -3.67
C GLY A 165 6.22 20.18 -4.10
N MET A 166 5.88 19.30 -3.16
CA MET A 166 5.60 17.89 -3.43
C MET A 166 4.14 17.56 -3.77
N VAL A 167 3.15 18.32 -3.27
CA VAL A 167 1.73 17.90 -3.30
C VAL A 167 0.75 18.84 -4.00
N CYS A 168 1.16 20.06 -4.41
CA CYS A 168 0.25 20.96 -5.11
C CYS A 168 -0.16 20.40 -6.48
N PRO A 169 -1.46 20.47 -6.87
CA PRO A 169 -1.91 20.15 -8.23
C PRO A 169 -1.51 21.30 -9.16
N THR A 170 -0.23 21.34 -9.55
CA THR A 170 0.36 22.51 -10.21
C THR A 170 -0.26 22.82 -11.58
N SER A 171 -0.76 21.80 -12.30
CA SER A 171 -1.52 21.93 -13.55
C SER A 171 -2.71 22.88 -13.43
N ASP A 172 -3.36 22.89 -12.28
CA ASP A 172 -4.60 23.61 -11.99
C ASP A 172 -4.29 24.98 -11.33
N LEU A 173 -3.00 25.27 -11.14
CA LEU A 173 -2.43 26.39 -10.39
C LEU A 173 -1.29 27.04 -11.21
N CYS A 174 -0.10 27.20 -10.60
CA CYS A 174 1.03 27.95 -11.15
C CYS A 174 1.60 27.40 -12.47
N VAL A 175 1.49 26.09 -12.74
CA VAL A 175 1.99 25.50 -14.00
C VAL A 175 0.96 25.65 -15.12
N GLY A 176 -0.34 25.58 -14.82
CA GLY A 176 -1.39 25.92 -15.79
C GLY A 176 -1.27 27.36 -16.30
N GLY A 177 -0.91 28.29 -15.42
CA GLY A 177 -0.61 29.69 -15.75
C GLY A 177 0.79 29.97 -16.32
N CYS A 178 1.56 28.95 -16.77
CA CYS A 178 2.93 29.16 -17.23
C CYS A 178 3.00 29.52 -18.73
N ASN A 179 3.67 30.64 -19.08
CA ASN A 179 3.83 31.06 -20.48
C ASN A 179 4.48 30.00 -21.40
N LEU A 180 5.30 29.09 -20.86
CA LEU A 180 5.92 28.01 -21.62
C LEU A 180 4.96 26.87 -21.99
N CYS A 181 3.70 26.88 -21.51
CA CYS A 181 2.62 26.08 -22.08
C CYS A 181 2.39 26.38 -23.57
N ALA A 182 2.80 27.54 -24.07
CA ALA A 182 2.72 27.92 -25.48
C ALA A 182 3.91 27.44 -26.33
N THR A 183 4.72 26.50 -25.81
CA THR A 183 5.88 25.92 -26.52
C THR A 183 5.80 24.39 -26.53
N GLU A 184 6.36 23.76 -27.56
CA GLU A 184 6.32 22.32 -27.80
C GLU A 184 6.98 21.51 -26.68
N GLU A 185 8.01 22.07 -26.03
CA GLU A 185 8.64 21.46 -24.87
C GLU A 185 7.84 21.59 -23.55
N GLY A 186 6.71 22.29 -23.57
CA GLY A 186 5.83 22.48 -22.41
C GLY A 186 6.40 23.32 -21.24
N PRO A 187 5.60 23.47 -20.17
CA PRO A 187 5.88 24.38 -19.06
C PRO A 187 6.96 23.89 -18.09
N ILE A 188 7.34 24.77 -17.16
CA ILE A 188 8.31 24.50 -16.09
C ILE A 188 7.66 23.69 -14.96
N ASN A 189 8.36 22.66 -14.48
CA ASN A 189 8.05 21.94 -13.25
C ASN A 189 8.34 22.82 -12.01
N ILE A 190 7.47 23.79 -11.76
CA ILE A 190 7.60 24.76 -10.66
C ILE A 190 7.61 24.03 -9.29
N GLY A 191 6.78 23.00 -9.13
CA GLY A 191 6.73 22.18 -7.92
C GLY A 191 8.04 21.45 -7.63
N GLY A 192 8.63 20.78 -8.63
CA GLY A 192 9.92 20.11 -8.49
C GLY A 192 11.08 21.06 -8.18
N LEU A 193 11.08 22.26 -8.74
CA LEU A 193 12.08 23.30 -8.41
C LEU A 193 11.88 23.85 -6.99
N GLN A 194 10.64 24.04 -6.56
CA GLN A 194 10.29 24.43 -5.19
C GLN A 194 10.69 23.35 -4.18
N GLN A 195 10.39 22.07 -4.47
CA GLN A 195 10.86 20.91 -3.70
C GLN A 195 12.38 20.92 -3.60
N PHE A 196 13.10 20.99 -4.72
CA PHE A 196 14.56 20.92 -4.73
C PHE A 196 15.21 22.01 -3.86
N ALA A 197 14.82 23.27 -4.03
CA ALA A 197 15.39 24.37 -3.23
C ALA A 197 15.14 24.19 -1.72
N THR A 198 13.94 23.74 -1.35
CA THR A 198 13.55 23.57 0.05
C THR A 198 14.07 22.27 0.68
N GLU A 199 14.30 21.21 -0.09
CA GLU A 199 15.07 20.03 0.36
C GLU A 199 16.54 20.37 0.62
N VAL A 200 17.18 21.17 -0.24
CA VAL A 200 18.56 21.62 -0.02
C VAL A 200 18.63 22.51 1.23
N PHE A 201 17.69 23.43 1.44
CA PHE A 201 17.61 24.21 2.67
C PHE A 201 17.37 23.35 3.93
N LYS A 202 16.47 22.36 3.86
CA LYS A 202 16.28 21.35 4.92
C LYS A 202 17.58 20.62 5.26
N ALA A 203 18.40 20.30 4.25
CA ALA A 203 19.70 19.67 4.45
C ALA A 203 20.78 20.62 5.03
N MET A 204 20.60 21.95 4.96
CA MET A 204 21.49 22.92 5.64
C MET A 204 21.29 22.93 7.16
N ASN A 205 20.16 22.44 7.68
CA ASN A 205 19.80 22.46 9.10
C ASN A 205 19.90 23.85 9.76
N ILE A 206 19.51 24.89 9.01
CA ILE A 206 19.44 26.28 9.51
C ILE A 206 18.04 26.48 10.13
N PRO A 207 17.92 26.86 11.41
CA PRO A 207 16.64 27.13 12.05
C PRO A 207 15.99 28.40 11.50
N GLN A 208 14.68 28.56 11.67
CA GLN A 208 14.07 29.86 11.47
C GLN A 208 14.46 30.80 12.64
N ILE A 209 14.54 32.11 12.39
CA ILE A 209 14.72 33.12 13.42
C ILE A 209 13.58 34.13 13.39
N ARG A 210 13.33 34.75 14.55
CA ARG A 210 12.49 35.96 14.65
C ARG A 210 13.06 37.07 13.76
N ASP A 211 12.20 37.92 13.21
CA ASP A 211 12.61 39.00 12.31
C ASP A 211 13.61 39.95 13.00
N PRO A 212 14.85 40.13 12.48
CA PRO A 212 15.85 41.00 13.07
C PRO A 212 15.52 42.51 13.05
N SER A 213 14.45 42.92 12.36
CA SER A 213 13.98 44.31 12.33
C SER A 213 12.96 44.65 13.42
N LEU A 214 12.42 43.65 14.14
CA LEU A 214 11.53 43.86 15.28
C LEU A 214 12.32 44.26 16.54
N PRO A 215 11.79 45.15 17.41
CA PRO A 215 12.34 45.42 18.74
C PRO A 215 12.60 44.15 19.56
N PRO A 216 13.50 44.16 20.56
CA PRO A 216 13.65 43.06 21.51
C PRO A 216 12.31 42.59 22.09
N PRO A 217 12.13 41.30 22.45
CA PRO A 217 10.87 40.80 23.00
C PRO A 217 10.38 41.57 24.24
N GLU A 218 11.31 42.08 25.05
CA GLU A 218 11.06 42.93 26.23
C GLU A 218 10.54 44.35 25.90
N GLU A 219 10.76 44.82 24.67
CA GLU A 219 10.37 46.15 24.19
C GLU A 219 9.11 46.11 23.29
N MET A 220 8.55 44.92 23.04
CA MET A 220 7.34 44.77 22.24
C MET A 220 6.12 45.33 22.99
N PRO A 221 5.19 46.05 22.31
CA PRO A 221 3.95 46.50 22.93
C PRO A 221 3.12 45.34 23.53
N GLU A 222 2.47 45.58 24.67
CA GLU A 222 1.69 44.58 25.42
C GLU A 222 0.71 43.77 24.56
N ALA A 223 0.13 44.38 23.52
CA ALA A 223 -0.74 43.72 22.55
C ALA A 223 -0.14 42.46 21.89
N TYR A 224 1.18 42.37 21.77
CA TYR A 224 1.87 41.20 21.22
C TYR A 224 2.02 40.04 22.23
N SER A 225 1.84 40.29 23.54
CA SER A 225 1.72 39.23 24.55
C SER A 225 0.30 38.65 24.68
N ALA A 226 -0.65 39.10 23.84
CA ALA A 226 -2.01 38.59 23.84
C ALA A 226 -2.03 37.07 23.56
N LYS A 227 -2.74 36.33 24.41
CA LYS A 227 -2.93 34.87 24.27
C LYS A 227 -3.75 34.54 23.02
N ILE A 228 -3.16 33.79 22.09
CA ILE A 228 -3.81 33.32 20.86
C ILE A 228 -3.91 31.79 20.85
N ALA A 229 -5.13 31.29 20.65
CA ALA A 229 -5.41 29.87 20.45
C ALA A 229 -5.59 29.55 18.96
N LEU A 230 -5.07 28.41 18.51
CA LEU A 230 -5.41 27.83 17.20
C LEU A 230 -5.87 26.39 17.40
N LEU A 231 -6.87 25.96 16.64
CA LEU A 231 -7.55 24.67 16.85
C LEU A 231 -7.34 23.77 15.63
N GLY A 232 -6.71 22.61 15.84
CA GLY A 232 -6.20 21.69 14.82
C GLY A 232 -4.81 22.10 14.31
N ALA A 233 -3.81 21.23 14.40
CA ALA A 233 -2.45 21.44 13.91
C ALA A 233 -2.29 21.06 12.42
N GLY A 234 -3.26 21.43 11.59
CA GLY A 234 -3.18 21.30 10.13
C GLY A 234 -2.46 22.47 9.46
N PRO A 235 -2.24 22.40 8.12
CA PRO A 235 -1.54 23.45 7.35
C PRO A 235 -2.08 24.87 7.55
N ALA A 236 -3.39 25.03 7.73
CA ALA A 236 -4.01 26.34 7.96
C ALA A 236 -3.53 26.99 9.27
N SER A 237 -3.54 26.25 10.38
CA SER A 237 -3.07 26.75 11.68
C SER A 237 -1.55 26.89 11.73
N ILE A 238 -0.80 25.97 11.09
CA ILE A 238 0.66 26.07 10.98
C ILE A 238 1.05 27.37 10.26
N SER A 239 0.39 27.68 9.14
CA SER A 239 0.58 28.93 8.42
C SER A 239 0.18 30.14 9.25
N CYS A 240 -1.01 30.15 9.84
CA CYS A 240 -1.52 31.25 10.67
C CYS A 240 -0.60 31.56 11.87
N ALA A 241 -0.20 30.53 12.63
CA ALA A 241 0.74 30.67 13.74
C ALA A 241 2.12 31.15 13.28
N SER A 242 2.64 30.64 12.15
CA SER A 242 3.90 31.10 11.58
C SER A 242 3.88 32.59 11.25
N PHE A 243 2.80 33.09 10.64
CA PHE A 243 2.68 34.53 10.32
C PHE A 243 2.47 35.39 11.57
N LEU A 244 1.70 34.95 12.56
CA LEU A 244 1.56 35.65 13.85
C LEU A 244 2.90 35.73 14.60
N ALA A 245 3.66 34.64 14.64
CA ALA A 245 4.97 34.62 15.29
C ALA A 245 6.01 35.49 14.56
N ARG A 246 5.95 35.56 13.21
CA ARG A 246 6.74 36.50 12.39
C ARG A 246 6.41 37.97 12.67
N LEU A 247 5.14 38.29 12.99
CA LEU A 247 4.73 39.62 13.45
C LEU A 247 5.17 39.93 14.89
N GLY A 248 5.68 38.93 15.63
CA GLY A 248 6.21 39.10 16.98
C GLY A 248 5.24 38.78 18.13
N TYR A 249 4.08 38.17 17.86
CA TYR A 249 3.19 37.66 18.91
C TYR A 249 3.86 36.53 19.69
N SER A 250 3.86 36.60 21.03
CA SER A 250 4.68 35.73 21.89
C SER A 250 3.92 34.60 22.60
N ASP A 251 2.60 34.71 22.83
CA ASP A 251 1.78 33.61 23.38
C ASP A 251 0.84 33.02 22.32
N ILE A 252 1.40 32.16 21.47
CA ILE A 252 0.67 31.40 20.46
C ILE A 252 0.67 29.92 20.85
N THR A 253 -0.54 29.32 20.95
CA THR A 253 -0.71 27.90 21.26
C THR A 253 -1.68 27.22 20.30
N ILE A 254 -1.21 26.17 19.61
CA ILE A 254 -2.04 25.29 18.78
C ILE A 254 -2.50 24.08 19.61
N PHE A 255 -3.79 23.79 19.62
CA PHE A 255 -4.39 22.61 20.25
C PHE A 255 -4.78 21.59 19.18
N GLU A 256 -4.32 20.35 19.30
CA GLU A 256 -4.60 19.26 18.35
C GLU A 256 -5.26 18.09 19.07
N LYS A 257 -6.32 17.53 18.46
CA LYS A 257 -7.11 16.41 18.99
C LYS A 257 -6.31 15.11 19.00
N GLN A 258 -5.38 14.96 18.06
CA GLN A 258 -4.61 13.73 17.83
C GLN A 258 -3.24 13.77 18.53
N GLU A 259 -2.65 12.60 18.74
CA GLU A 259 -1.24 12.43 19.18
C GLU A 259 -0.21 12.70 18.05
N TYR A 260 -0.57 13.49 17.03
CA TYR A 260 0.32 13.83 15.93
C TYR A 260 -0.09 15.15 15.27
N VAL A 261 0.91 15.86 14.75
CA VAL A 261 0.77 17.19 14.11
C VAL A 261 0.78 17.08 12.58
N GLY A 262 0.41 18.16 11.88
CA GLY A 262 0.42 18.27 10.41
C GLY A 262 -0.90 17.92 9.72
N GLY A 263 -1.94 17.53 10.46
CA GLY A 263 -3.27 17.20 9.91
C GLY A 263 -3.20 16.19 8.76
N LEU A 264 -3.92 16.49 7.66
CA LEU A 264 -4.02 15.62 6.47
C LEU A 264 -2.66 15.28 5.83
N SER A 265 -1.70 16.20 5.86
CA SER A 265 -0.32 15.98 5.38
C SER A 265 0.35 14.81 6.12
N THR A 266 0.02 14.65 7.40
CA THR A 266 0.48 13.55 8.25
C THR A 266 -0.45 12.34 8.19
N SER A 267 -1.77 12.51 8.26
CA SER A 267 -2.74 11.41 8.41
C SER A 267 -3.16 10.71 7.12
N GLU A 268 -3.22 11.41 5.98
CA GLU A 268 -3.92 10.90 4.78
C GLU A 268 -3.09 10.98 3.50
N ILE A 269 -2.18 11.95 3.35
CA ILE A 269 -1.28 11.97 2.19
C ILE A 269 -0.25 10.83 2.34
N PRO A 270 -0.12 9.89 1.38
CA PRO A 270 0.77 8.74 1.52
C PRO A 270 2.25 9.10 1.59
N GLN A 271 3.04 8.32 2.36
CA GLN A 271 4.49 8.50 2.55
C GLN A 271 5.28 8.57 1.22
N PHE A 272 4.82 7.87 0.17
CA PHE A 272 5.47 7.90 -1.15
C PHE A 272 5.20 9.17 -1.98
N ARG A 273 4.20 9.99 -1.58
CA ARG A 273 3.97 11.35 -2.14
C ARG A 273 4.56 12.43 -1.23
N LEU A 274 4.33 12.34 0.08
CA LEU A 274 4.80 13.29 1.08
C LEU A 274 5.44 12.56 2.27
N PRO A 275 6.79 12.57 2.37
CA PRO A 275 7.51 11.99 3.50
C PRO A 275 7.20 12.72 4.83
N TYR A 276 7.03 11.97 5.91
CA TYR A 276 6.72 12.57 7.24
C TYR A 276 7.79 13.55 7.74
N ASP A 277 9.07 13.33 7.40
CA ASP A 277 10.17 14.20 7.81
C ASP A 277 10.13 15.59 7.15
N VAL A 278 9.37 15.77 6.06
CA VAL A 278 9.02 17.08 5.50
C VAL A 278 8.10 17.85 6.44
N VAL A 279 7.01 17.21 6.84
CA VAL A 279 5.98 17.83 7.69
C VAL A 279 6.55 18.15 9.08
N ASN A 280 7.40 17.27 9.62
CA ASN A 280 8.10 17.54 10.87
C ASN A 280 9.04 18.75 10.75
N PHE A 281 9.80 18.87 9.66
CA PHE A 281 10.71 20.00 9.44
C PHE A 281 9.97 21.35 9.38
N GLU A 282 8.85 21.42 8.66
CA GLU A 282 8.03 22.63 8.58
C GLU A 282 7.38 23.00 9.93
N VAL A 283 7.07 22.00 10.77
CA VAL A 283 6.61 22.22 12.15
C VAL A 283 7.74 22.72 13.07
N GLU A 284 8.97 22.21 12.95
CA GLU A 284 10.09 22.73 13.76
C GLU A 284 10.45 24.17 13.38
N LEU A 285 10.47 24.55 12.09
CA LEU A 285 10.66 25.95 11.67
C LEU A 285 9.63 26.92 12.29
N MET A 286 8.39 26.46 12.49
CA MET A 286 7.36 27.23 13.18
C MET A 286 7.61 27.30 14.70
N LYS A 287 8.10 26.21 15.32
CA LYS A 287 8.46 26.17 16.74
C LYS A 287 9.71 27.00 17.08
N ASP A 288 10.65 27.16 16.14
CA ASP A 288 11.81 28.05 16.30
C ASP A 288 11.39 29.51 16.61
N LEU A 289 10.18 29.89 16.19
CA LEU A 289 9.56 31.20 16.49
C LEU A 289 8.81 31.24 17.84
N GLY A 290 8.86 30.16 18.65
CA GLY A 290 8.21 30.06 19.95
C GLY A 290 6.76 29.54 19.95
N VAL A 291 6.23 29.09 18.80
CA VAL A 291 4.86 28.56 18.70
C VAL A 291 4.73 27.24 19.46
N LYS A 292 3.81 27.19 20.43
CA LYS A 292 3.52 26.00 21.23
C LYS A 292 2.49 25.10 20.54
N ILE A 293 2.60 23.79 20.73
CA ILE A 293 1.58 22.81 20.32
C ILE A 293 1.23 21.90 21.49
N VAL A 294 -0.06 21.66 21.72
CA VAL A 294 -0.60 20.77 22.75
C VAL A 294 -1.49 19.71 22.07
N CYS A 295 -1.01 18.47 22.02
CA CYS A 295 -1.77 17.32 21.53
C CYS A 295 -2.82 16.83 22.55
N GLY A 296 -3.70 15.93 22.12
CA GLY A 296 -4.76 15.35 22.95
C GLY A 296 -5.86 16.33 23.38
N ARG A 297 -5.96 17.52 22.78
CA ARG A 297 -6.95 18.57 23.14
C ARG A 297 -7.80 18.99 21.94
N SER A 298 -9.10 19.05 22.15
CA SER A 298 -10.11 19.05 21.10
C SER A 298 -11.13 20.18 21.26
N LEU A 299 -11.51 20.80 20.14
CA LEU A 299 -12.71 21.64 20.07
C LEU A 299 -13.94 20.72 20.19
N SER A 300 -14.54 20.67 21.38
CA SER A 300 -15.61 19.74 21.74
C SER A 300 -16.38 20.25 22.95
N VAL A 301 -17.68 19.94 23.03
CA VAL A 301 -18.54 20.31 24.17
C VAL A 301 -18.09 19.71 25.50
N ASN A 302 -17.28 18.65 25.47
CA ASN A 302 -16.74 17.95 26.64
C ASN A 302 -15.25 18.27 26.91
N ASP A 303 -14.67 19.24 26.19
CA ASP A 303 -13.25 19.61 26.29
C ASP A 303 -13.08 21.13 26.09
N MET A 304 -12.52 21.58 24.95
CA MET A 304 -12.32 23.01 24.69
C MET A 304 -13.51 23.59 23.91
N THR A 305 -13.98 24.77 24.34
CA THR A 305 -14.99 25.55 23.60
C THR A 305 -14.53 26.99 23.44
N LEU A 306 -15.18 27.75 22.55
CA LEU A 306 -14.92 29.19 22.43
C LEU A 306 -15.26 29.96 23.74
N HIS A 307 -16.17 29.42 24.57
CA HIS A 307 -16.48 29.98 25.87
C HIS A 307 -15.39 29.70 26.92
N THR A 308 -14.84 28.49 26.97
CA THR A 308 -13.73 28.19 27.90
C THR A 308 -12.47 28.95 27.50
N LEU A 309 -12.12 28.99 26.20
CA LEU A 309 -11.01 29.81 25.71
C LEU A 309 -11.15 31.29 26.11
N LYS A 310 -12.35 31.87 25.97
CA LYS A 310 -12.59 33.26 26.40
C LYS A 310 -12.48 33.44 27.91
N ALA A 311 -12.94 32.47 28.71
CA ALA A 311 -12.81 32.48 30.17
C ALA A 311 -11.35 32.30 30.63
N GLU A 312 -10.56 31.53 29.89
CA GLU A 312 -9.10 31.34 30.08
C GLU A 312 -8.27 32.56 29.59
N GLY A 313 -8.92 33.64 29.14
CA GLY A 313 -8.27 34.88 28.75
C GLY A 313 -7.62 34.88 27.35
N TYR A 314 -7.98 33.94 26.46
CA TYR A 314 -7.55 34.02 25.06
C TYR A 314 -8.26 35.18 24.34
N GLN A 315 -7.46 36.02 23.69
CA GLN A 315 -7.93 37.24 23.01
C GLN A 315 -8.34 36.98 21.56
N ALA A 316 -7.76 35.96 20.92
CA ALA A 316 -8.12 35.51 19.59
C ALA A 316 -8.10 33.97 19.50
N ALA A 317 -8.95 33.43 18.62
CA ALA A 317 -9.05 32.01 18.33
C ALA A 317 -9.14 31.76 16.81
N PHE A 318 -8.29 30.89 16.27
CA PHE A 318 -8.34 30.44 14.87
C PHE A 318 -8.85 29.00 14.78
N ILE A 319 -9.81 28.73 13.90
CA ILE A 319 -10.42 27.40 13.74
C ILE A 319 -9.88 26.74 12.46
N GLY A 320 -8.89 25.87 12.60
CA GLY A 320 -8.20 25.15 11.52
C GLY A 320 -8.43 23.63 11.49
N ILE A 321 -9.46 23.13 12.19
CA ILE A 321 -9.73 21.69 12.38
C ILE A 321 -10.04 20.90 11.10
N GLY A 322 -10.27 21.59 9.97
CA GLY A 322 -10.60 20.98 8.69
C GLY A 322 -11.96 20.30 8.67
N LEU A 323 -12.06 19.18 7.94
CA LEU A 323 -13.26 18.33 7.87
C LEU A 323 -12.90 16.95 8.47
N PRO A 324 -13.21 16.71 9.76
CA PRO A 324 -12.72 15.53 10.48
C PRO A 324 -13.46 14.23 10.11
N GLU A 325 -14.69 14.31 9.60
CA GLU A 325 -15.58 13.17 9.38
C GLU A 325 -15.61 12.73 7.90
N PRO A 326 -15.83 11.43 7.61
CA PRO A 326 -16.07 10.95 6.25
C PRO A 326 -17.49 11.27 5.78
N ASN A 327 -17.67 11.49 4.47
CA ASN A 327 -18.99 11.53 3.87
C ASN A 327 -19.51 10.11 3.64
N LEU A 328 -20.43 9.66 4.50
CA LEU A 328 -21.02 8.33 4.43
C LEU A 328 -22.13 8.23 3.37
N ASP A 329 -22.36 7.01 2.87
CA ASP A 329 -23.44 6.68 1.93
C ASP A 329 -24.34 5.62 2.58
N PRO A 330 -25.67 5.79 2.67
CA PRO A 330 -26.55 4.90 3.44
C PRO A 330 -26.47 3.41 3.03
N ILE A 331 -26.08 3.11 1.79
CA ILE A 331 -25.92 1.74 1.29
C ILE A 331 -24.84 0.92 2.02
N PHE A 332 -23.94 1.59 2.76
CA PHE A 332 -22.88 0.95 3.56
C PHE A 332 -23.18 0.96 5.07
N GLN A 333 -24.39 1.33 5.49
CA GLN A 333 -24.76 1.39 6.90
C GLN A 333 -24.68 -0.01 7.54
N GLY A 334 -23.90 -0.12 8.63
CA GLY A 334 -23.70 -1.36 9.38
C GLY A 334 -22.54 -2.24 8.90
N LEU A 335 -21.83 -1.86 7.82
CA LEU A 335 -20.62 -2.57 7.40
C LEU A 335 -19.42 -2.23 8.30
N THR A 336 -18.56 -3.22 8.54
CA THR A 336 -17.37 -3.09 9.42
C THR A 336 -16.04 -3.32 8.69
N GLN A 337 -14.94 -2.96 9.35
CA GLN A 337 -13.57 -3.18 8.85
C GLN A 337 -13.23 -4.68 8.73
N ASP A 338 -13.79 -5.52 9.61
CA ASP A 338 -13.66 -6.99 9.55
C ASP A 338 -14.40 -7.59 8.35
N GLN A 339 -15.43 -6.90 7.84
CA GLN A 339 -16.14 -7.23 6.61
C GLN A 339 -15.49 -6.60 5.36
N GLY A 340 -14.30 -6.01 5.50
CA GLY A 340 -13.55 -5.38 4.41
C GLY A 340 -14.01 -3.96 4.04
N PHE A 341 -14.93 -3.35 4.78
CA PHE A 341 -15.40 -1.99 4.51
C PHE A 341 -14.60 -0.93 5.28
N TYR A 342 -14.09 0.07 4.55
CA TYR A 342 -13.34 1.19 5.11
C TYR A 342 -13.73 2.49 4.41
N THR A 343 -13.90 3.58 5.17
CA THR A 343 -13.87 4.93 4.58
C THR A 343 -12.43 5.39 4.37
N SER A 344 -12.23 6.48 3.62
CA SER A 344 -10.91 7.10 3.51
C SER A 344 -10.36 7.63 4.84
N LYS A 345 -11.24 7.92 5.82
CA LYS A 345 -10.87 8.35 7.18
C LYS A 345 -10.47 7.18 8.09
N ASP A 346 -10.77 5.94 7.70
CA ASP A 346 -10.27 4.74 8.36
C ASP A 346 -8.96 4.26 7.72
N PHE A 347 -9.00 4.00 6.41
CA PHE A 347 -7.94 3.30 5.69
C PHE A 347 -6.65 4.12 5.57
N LEU A 348 -6.74 5.40 5.19
CA LEU A 348 -5.55 6.20 4.94
C LEU A 348 -4.77 6.50 6.24
N PRO A 349 -5.40 6.79 7.40
CA PRO A 349 -4.69 6.88 8.67
C PRO A 349 -4.03 5.58 9.14
N LEU A 350 -4.61 4.39 8.86
CA LEU A 350 -3.97 3.11 9.13
C LEU A 350 -2.69 2.94 8.29
N VAL A 351 -2.79 3.13 6.97
CA VAL A 351 -1.65 3.07 6.04
C VAL A 351 -0.58 4.11 6.40
N ALA A 352 -0.98 5.33 6.76
CA ALA A 352 -0.07 6.39 7.18
C ALA A 352 0.62 6.05 8.51
N LYS A 353 -0.07 5.46 9.49
CA LYS A 353 0.52 5.05 10.77
C LYS A 353 1.58 3.96 10.58
N GLY A 354 1.34 3.01 9.67
CA GLY A 354 2.28 1.92 9.37
C GLY A 354 3.45 2.28 8.46
N SER A 355 3.28 3.25 7.55
CA SER A 355 4.31 3.64 6.57
C SER A 355 5.16 4.84 7.00
N LYS A 356 4.69 5.68 7.92
CA LYS A 356 5.41 6.88 8.40
C LYS A 356 6.22 6.55 9.65
N ALA A 357 7.48 6.15 9.43
CA ALA A 357 8.46 5.95 10.50
C ALA A 357 8.51 7.18 11.44
N GLY A 358 8.52 6.92 12.75
CA GLY A 358 8.26 7.93 13.79
C GLY A 358 6.86 7.80 14.41
N LYS A 359 5.91 7.11 13.77
CA LYS A 359 4.65 6.68 14.40
C LYS A 359 4.74 5.22 14.86
N THR A 360 4.45 4.96 16.12
CA THR A 360 4.54 3.63 16.74
C THR A 360 3.27 2.80 16.51
N GLN A 361 3.27 1.96 15.48
CA GLN A 361 2.61 0.63 15.47
C GLN A 361 3.00 -0.15 14.20
N ARG A 362 3.05 -1.49 14.30
CA ARG A 362 2.98 -2.36 13.11
C ARG A 362 1.58 -2.24 12.50
N LEU A 363 1.48 -2.39 11.18
CA LEU A 363 0.19 -2.60 10.52
C LEU A 363 -0.45 -3.90 11.04
N PRO A 364 -1.80 -3.96 11.18
CA PRO A 364 -2.48 -5.25 11.22
C PRO A 364 -2.22 -5.99 9.91
N PHE A 365 -2.00 -7.29 10.00
CA PHE A 365 -1.82 -8.13 8.81
C PHE A 365 -3.18 -8.34 8.14
N LEU A 366 -3.42 -7.70 7.00
CA LEU A 366 -4.66 -7.90 6.24
C LEU A 366 -4.67 -9.30 5.62
N THR A 367 -5.37 -10.23 6.27
CA THR A 367 -5.70 -11.55 5.71
C THR A 367 -6.61 -11.38 4.50
N TRP A 368 -6.07 -11.59 3.31
CA TRP A 368 -6.72 -11.21 2.05
C TRP A 368 -7.58 -12.36 1.49
N SER A 369 -8.91 -12.20 1.54
CA SER A 369 -9.88 -13.18 1.03
C SER A 369 -11.09 -12.55 0.33
N GLY A 370 -11.07 -11.23 0.08
CA GLY A 370 -12.15 -10.49 -0.58
C GLY A 370 -11.68 -9.13 -1.10
N GLY A 371 -12.30 -8.64 -2.19
CA GLY A 371 -11.85 -7.45 -2.92
C GLY A 371 -12.07 -6.13 -2.17
N LEU A 372 -11.01 -5.33 -2.04
CA LEU A 372 -11.00 -4.07 -1.29
C LEU A 372 -11.77 -2.94 -1.99
N HIS A 373 -12.93 -2.56 -1.44
CA HIS A 373 -13.78 -1.50 -1.99
C HIS A 373 -13.53 -0.14 -1.31
N VAL A 374 -12.44 0.55 -1.66
CA VAL A 374 -12.18 1.92 -1.15
C VAL A 374 -13.09 2.94 -1.86
N GLY A 375 -14.18 3.33 -1.22
CA GLY A 375 -15.14 4.31 -1.75
C GLY A 375 -14.61 5.76 -1.76
N ILE A 376 -13.69 6.11 -2.66
CA ILE A 376 -13.09 7.46 -2.77
C ILE A 376 -14.06 8.47 -3.42
N LYS A 377 -15.18 8.75 -2.76
CA LYS A 377 -16.16 9.80 -3.14
C LYS A 377 -15.66 11.21 -2.74
N SER A 378 -14.38 11.49 -3.00
CA SER A 378 -13.70 12.68 -2.45
C SER A 378 -14.14 13.97 -3.15
N ARG A 379 -14.59 14.96 -2.36
CA ARG A 379 -14.92 16.31 -2.85
C ARG A 379 -13.68 17.24 -2.87
N LEU A 380 -12.50 16.72 -2.51
CA LEU A 380 -11.22 17.44 -2.38
C LEU A 380 -10.51 17.66 -3.73
N ARG A 381 -11.17 18.38 -4.65
CA ARG A 381 -10.62 18.72 -5.99
C ARG A 381 -9.32 19.52 -6.00
N GLY A 382 -8.80 19.97 -4.84
CA GLY A 382 -7.60 20.81 -4.73
C GLY A 382 -6.38 20.21 -4.01
N CYS A 383 -6.46 18.99 -3.44
CA CYS A 383 -5.34 18.37 -2.70
C CYS A 383 -5.13 16.88 -3.02
N CYS A 384 -6.19 16.16 -3.41
CA CYS A 384 -6.12 14.78 -3.88
C CYS A 384 -6.71 14.68 -5.30
N ALA A 385 -6.33 15.63 -6.17
CA ALA A 385 -6.77 15.75 -7.56
C ALA A 385 -6.14 14.69 -8.49
N SER A 386 -6.19 13.42 -8.08
CA SER A 386 -5.90 12.24 -8.89
C SER A 386 -6.95 11.20 -8.55
N GLY A 387 -8.18 11.44 -9.04
CA GLY A 387 -9.37 10.63 -8.77
C GLY A 387 -9.38 9.28 -9.48
N SER A 388 -8.30 8.52 -9.37
CA SER A 388 -8.24 7.13 -9.82
C SER A 388 -9.05 6.26 -8.86
N PHE A 389 -10.00 5.49 -9.39
CA PHE A 389 -10.50 4.32 -8.69
C PHE A 389 -9.34 3.33 -8.55
N MET A 390 -8.72 3.29 -7.37
CA MET A 390 -7.66 2.33 -7.08
C MET A 390 -8.28 1.00 -6.65
N THR A 391 -8.91 0.33 -7.62
CA THR A 391 -9.33 -1.07 -7.48
C THR A 391 -8.07 -1.91 -7.42
N LEU A 392 -7.64 -2.25 -6.20
CA LEU A 392 -6.65 -3.30 -5.98
C LEU A 392 -7.36 -4.65 -6.14
N THR A 393 -7.38 -5.12 -7.39
CA THR A 393 -7.79 -6.46 -7.80
C THR A 393 -6.77 -7.51 -7.39
#